data_AF-A0ABD0QE52-F1
#
_entry.id   AF-A0ABD0QE52-F1
#
_cell.length_a   1.000
_cell.length_b   1.000
_cell.length_c   1.000
_cell.angle_alpha   90.00
_cell.angle_beta   90.00
_cell.angle_gamma   90.00
#
_symmetry.space_group_name_H-M   'P 1'
#
loop_
_entity.id
_entity.type
_entity.pdbx_description
1 polymer ?
#
loop_
_entity_poly.entity_id
_entity_poly.type
_entity_poly.pdbx_seq_one_letter_code
_entity_poly.pdbx_strand_id
1 'polypeptide(L)'
;DHLYKGFHGEAELSNKTFPELDEHHHLGHVDAAFRMHAAESPDHHDHQFFFLDTKVFRYYKHKLEKDYPKDISDDFPGIPDHLDAAVECPKPDCPEDS
;
A
#
# COMPACT_ATOMS: atom_id res chain seq x y z
N ASP A 1 -7.51 -12.54 3.86
CA ASP A 1 -8.52 -11.48 3.61
C ASP A 1 -8.95 -10.75 4.90
N HIS A 2 -8.17 -10.76 5.99
CA HIS A 2 -8.55 -10.07 7.23
C HIS A 2 -7.49 -9.02 7.61
N LEU A 3 -7.94 -7.96 8.26
CA LEU A 3 -7.14 -6.90 8.87
C LEU A 3 -7.41 -6.87 10.38
N TYR A 4 -6.37 -6.59 11.15
CA TYR A 4 -6.45 -6.39 12.60
C TYR A 4 -6.04 -4.94 12.88
N LYS A 5 -6.93 -4.17 13.52
CA LYS A 5 -6.72 -2.73 13.75
C LYS A 5 -6.44 -2.45 15.22
N GLY A 6 -5.32 -1.80 15.51
CA GLY A 6 -4.85 -1.55 16.87
C GLY A 6 -4.29 -2.80 17.55
N PHE A 7 -3.91 -2.69 18.83
CA PHE A 7 -3.20 -3.76 19.55
C PHE A 7 -4.06 -5.00 19.87
N HIS A 8 -5.39 -4.83 19.93
CA HIS A 8 -6.34 -5.88 20.31
C HIS A 8 -7.57 -5.90 19.41
N GLY A 9 -7.44 -5.40 18.18
CA GLY A 9 -8.55 -5.42 17.23
C GLY A 9 -8.95 -6.85 16.90
N GLU A 10 -10.26 -7.09 16.84
CA GLU A 10 -10.79 -8.32 16.27
C GLU A 10 -10.49 -8.39 14.76
N ALA A 11 -10.49 -9.59 14.21
CA ALA A 11 -10.31 -9.79 12.78
C ALA A 11 -11.50 -9.18 12.01
N GLU A 12 -11.22 -8.32 11.04
CA GLU A 12 -12.23 -7.77 10.12
C GLU A 12 -11.86 -8.09 8.67
N LEU A 13 -12.84 -8.41 7.83
CA LEU A 13 -12.59 -8.56 6.39
C LEU A 13 -11.95 -7.30 5.81
N SER A 14 -10.89 -7.47 5.01
CA SER A 14 -10.17 -6.38 4.37
C SER A 14 -11.09 -5.50 3.51
N ASN A 15 -12.02 -6.12 2.79
CA ASN A 15 -12.99 -5.43 1.93
C ASN A 15 -13.92 -4.46 2.65
N LYS A 16 -14.09 -4.56 3.97
CA LYS A 16 -14.88 -3.58 4.74
C LYS A 16 -14.21 -2.22 4.77
N THR A 17 -12.88 -2.20 4.64
CA THR A 17 -12.07 -0.97 4.67
C THR A 17 -11.53 -0.62 3.30
N PHE A 18 -11.09 -1.62 2.53
CA PHE A 18 -10.54 -1.48 1.18
C PHE A 18 -11.36 -2.37 0.23
N PRO A 19 -12.55 -1.91 -0.19
CA PRO A 19 -13.52 -2.73 -0.95
C PRO A 19 -12.93 -3.40 -2.18
N GLU A 20 -12.08 -2.67 -2.89
CA GLU A 20 -11.49 -3.10 -4.16
C GLU A 20 -10.39 -4.16 -3.98
N LEU A 21 -9.87 -4.35 -2.76
CA LEU A 21 -8.78 -5.31 -2.51
C LEU A 21 -9.24 -6.75 -2.70
N ASP A 22 -10.48 -7.06 -2.32
CA ASP A 22 -11.03 -8.40 -2.50
C ASP A 22 -11.43 -8.64 -3.95
N GLU A 23 -11.81 -7.64 -4.74
CA GLU A 23 -12.23 -7.82 -6.15
C GLU A 23 -11.13 -8.49 -7.01
N HIS A 24 -9.88 -8.42 -6.54
CA HIS A 24 -8.72 -9.08 -7.13
C HIS A 24 -8.34 -10.38 -6.41
N HIS A 25 -9.31 -11.24 -6.08
CA HIS A 25 -9.10 -12.55 -5.42
C HIS A 25 -8.02 -13.46 -6.05
N HIS A 26 -7.63 -13.21 -7.31
CA HIS A 26 -6.58 -13.94 -8.01
C HIS A 26 -5.15 -13.49 -7.62
N LEU A 27 -5.00 -12.24 -7.16
CA LEU A 27 -3.72 -11.62 -6.77
C LEU A 27 -3.34 -11.91 -5.30
N GLY A 28 -3.98 -12.89 -4.67
CA GLY A 28 -3.51 -13.42 -3.40
C GLY A 28 -3.71 -12.50 -2.19
N HIS A 29 -2.66 -12.39 -1.37
CA HIS A 29 -2.62 -11.66 -0.11
C HIS A 29 -1.73 -10.43 -0.26
N VAL A 30 -1.81 -9.48 0.66
CA VAL A 30 -0.87 -8.36 0.69
C VAL A 30 0.51 -8.90 1.06
N ASP A 31 1.49 -8.70 0.18
CA ASP A 31 2.88 -9.12 0.38
C ASP A 31 3.65 -8.04 1.16
N ALA A 32 3.46 -6.78 0.77
CA ALA A 32 4.05 -5.63 1.42
C ALA A 32 3.09 -4.43 1.45
N ALA A 33 3.26 -3.54 2.44
CA ALA A 33 2.47 -2.33 2.54
C ALA A 33 3.25 -1.21 3.21
N PHE A 34 3.08 0.02 2.74
CA PHE A 34 3.51 1.21 3.47
C PHE A 34 2.51 2.36 3.28
N ARG A 35 2.54 3.34 4.17
CA ARG A 35 1.89 4.63 4.00
C ARG A 35 2.98 5.64 3.73
N MET A 36 2.78 6.54 2.78
CA MET A 36 3.66 7.67 2.53
C MET A 36 3.17 8.88 3.34
N HIS A 37 4.05 9.49 4.10
CA HIS A 37 3.83 10.64 4.97
C HIS A 37 4.81 11.78 4.61
N ALA A 38 4.70 12.26 3.37
CA ALA A 38 5.43 13.43 2.90
C ALA A 38 4.73 14.73 3.37
N ALA A 39 4.98 15.16 4.61
CA ALA A 39 4.35 16.35 5.19
C ALA A 39 4.53 17.63 4.33
N GLU A 40 5.67 17.74 3.65
CA GLU A 40 6.03 18.87 2.79
C GLU A 40 5.45 18.76 1.36
N SER A 41 4.78 17.65 1.03
CA SER A 41 4.10 17.45 -0.25
C SER A 41 2.67 16.95 -0.04
N PRO A 42 1.70 17.87 0.17
CA PRO A 42 0.31 17.52 0.47
C PRO A 42 -0.36 16.62 -0.57
N ASP A 43 0.08 16.70 -1.83
CA ASP A 43 -0.45 15.90 -2.94
C ASP A 43 0.08 14.46 -2.94
N HIS A 44 1.08 14.14 -2.11
CA HIS A 44 1.66 12.82 -1.94
C HIS A 44 1.58 12.31 -0.49
N HIS A 45 0.99 13.12 0.40
CA HIS A 45 0.79 12.80 1.80
C HIS A 45 -0.40 11.84 1.98
N ASP A 46 -0.24 10.82 2.82
CA ASP A 46 -1.27 9.84 3.22
C ASP A 46 -1.78 8.93 2.11
N HIS A 47 -0.94 8.61 1.14
CA HIS A 47 -1.21 7.52 0.23
C HIS A 47 -0.76 6.21 0.87
N GLN A 48 -1.64 5.20 0.90
CA GLN A 48 -1.30 3.83 1.30
C GLN A 48 -1.01 3.01 0.05
N PHE A 49 0.11 2.32 0.01
CA PHE A 49 0.50 1.43 -1.06
C PHE A 49 0.45 -0.02 -0.57
N PHE A 50 -0.26 -0.88 -1.30
CA PHE A 50 -0.28 -2.33 -1.07
C PHE A 50 0.30 -3.04 -2.29
N PHE A 51 1.24 -3.94 -2.05
CA PHE A 51 1.89 -4.77 -3.07
C PHE A 51 1.32 -6.19 -2.99
N LEU A 52 0.82 -6.69 -4.12
CA LEU A 52 0.22 -8.01 -4.28
C LEU A 52 0.79 -8.64 -5.55
N ASP A 53 1.60 -9.68 -5.41
CA ASP A 53 2.36 -10.33 -6.46
C ASP A 53 3.19 -9.33 -7.29
N THR A 54 2.74 -9.01 -8.50
CA THR A 54 3.41 -8.10 -9.44
C THR A 54 2.73 -6.72 -9.51
N LYS A 55 1.70 -6.50 -8.68
CA LYS A 55 0.84 -5.32 -8.73
C LYS A 55 1.02 -4.44 -7.50
N VAL A 56 0.88 -3.14 -7.72
CA VAL A 56 0.74 -2.15 -6.67
C VAL A 56 -0.64 -1.52 -6.72
N PHE A 57 -1.25 -1.34 -5.55
CA PHE A 57 -2.49 -0.64 -5.31
C PHE A 57 -2.16 0.63 -4.53
N ARG A 58 -2.75 1.77 -4.92
CA ARG A 58 -2.58 3.03 -4.21
C ARG A 58 -3.93 3.53 -3.73
N TYR A 59 -4.05 3.69 -2.42
CA TYR A 59 -5.26 4.15 -1.75
C TYR A 59 -5.04 5.52 -1.14
N TYR A 60 -6.05 6.38 -1.26
CA TYR A 60 -6.11 7.64 -0.53
C TYR A 60 -7.43 7.70 0.24
N LYS A 61 -7.36 7.95 1.56
CA LYS A 61 -8.53 7.92 2.45
C LYS A 61 -9.38 6.64 2.29
N HIS A 62 -8.71 5.49 2.18
CA HIS A 62 -9.31 4.17 1.97
C HIS A 62 -10.11 4.01 0.67
N LYS A 63 -9.87 4.85 -0.34
CA LYS A 63 -10.43 4.68 -1.69
C LYS A 63 -9.32 4.35 -2.67
N LEU A 64 -9.54 3.35 -3.51
CA LEU A 64 -8.60 3.03 -4.58
C LEU A 64 -8.51 4.22 -5.52
N GLU A 65 -7.28 4.64 -5.82
CA GLU A 65 -7.08 5.73 -6.76
C GLU A 65 -7.32 5.28 -8.20
N LYS A 66 -7.69 6.25 -9.03
CA LYS A 66 -7.90 6.00 -10.45
C LYS A 66 -6.61 5.44 -11.07
N ASP A 67 -6.76 4.50 -11.99
CA ASP A 67 -5.69 3.86 -12.77
C ASP A 67 -4.85 2.84 -11.97
N TYR A 68 -5.29 2.47 -10.76
CA TYR A 68 -4.77 1.33 -9.99
C TYR A 68 -5.72 0.12 -10.05
N PRO A 69 -5.21 -1.11 -9.89
CA PRO A 69 -3.80 -1.47 -9.68
C PRO A 69 -2.93 -1.32 -10.94
N LYS A 70 -1.62 -1.09 -10.74
CA LYS A 70 -0.60 -1.03 -11.78
C LYS A 70 0.47 -2.09 -11.59
N ASP A 71 1.31 -2.33 -12.60
CA ASP A 71 2.54 -3.09 -12.39
C ASP A 71 3.50 -2.34 -11.46
N ILE A 72 4.21 -3.08 -10.61
CA ILE A 72 5.20 -2.48 -9.69
C ILE A 72 6.21 -1.65 -10.46
N SER A 73 6.67 -2.13 -11.62
CA SER A 73 7.63 -1.44 -12.47
C SER A 73 7.17 -0.11 -13.04
N ASP A 74 5.86 0.15 -13.12
CA ASP A 74 5.33 1.39 -13.68
C ASP A 74 5.49 2.58 -12.71
N ASP A 75 5.31 2.32 -11.41
CA ASP A 75 5.46 3.34 -10.35
C ASP A 75 6.83 3.27 -9.66
N PHE A 76 7.41 2.07 -9.55
CA PHE A 76 8.66 1.79 -8.84
C PHE A 76 9.66 1.09 -9.77
N PRO A 77 10.21 1.80 -10.79
CA PRO A 77 11.10 1.21 -11.77
C PRO A 77 12.36 0.64 -11.11
N GLY A 78 12.66 -0.63 -11.41
CA GLY A 78 13.81 -1.35 -10.89
C GLY A 78 13.57 -2.12 -9.58
N ILE A 79 12.39 -1.99 -8.97
CA ILE A 79 11.96 -2.81 -7.85
C ILE A 79 11.40 -4.14 -8.38
N PRO A 80 11.81 -5.31 -7.81
CA PRO A 80 11.31 -6.61 -8.23
C PRO A 80 9.86 -6.86 -7.77
N ASP A 81 9.23 -7.87 -8.36
CA ASP A 81 7.94 -8.38 -7.92
C ASP A 81 8.04 -9.21 -6.62
N HIS A 82 6.90 -9.56 -6.02
CA HIS A 82 6.78 -10.43 -4.84
C HIS A 82 7.62 -9.94 -3.64
N LEU A 83 7.37 -8.69 -3.24
CA LEU A 83 8.11 -8.03 -2.17
C LEU A 83 7.79 -8.62 -0.79
N ASP A 84 8.82 -8.89 0.02
CA ASP A 84 8.60 -9.39 1.39
C ASP A 84 8.10 -8.31 2.36
N ALA A 85 8.49 -7.05 2.15
CA ALA A 85 8.14 -5.92 3.02
C ALA A 85 8.41 -4.57 2.32
N ALA A 86 7.75 -3.52 2.80
CA ALA A 86 8.00 -2.14 2.41
C ALA A 86 7.86 -1.22 3.63
N VAL A 87 8.65 -0.15 3.69
CA VAL A 87 8.64 0.81 4.79
C VAL A 87 8.87 2.21 4.23
N GLU A 88 8.12 3.18 4.71
CA GLU A 88 8.41 4.59 4.47
C GLU A 88 9.66 4.99 5.28
N CYS A 89 10.55 5.79 4.69
CA CYS A 89 11.71 6.31 5.39
C CYS A 89 11.78 7.83 5.28
N PRO A 90 11.16 8.55 6.24
CA PRO A 90 11.11 10.00 6.20
C PRO A 90 12.38 10.60 6.82
N LYS A 91 12.60 11.90 6.59
CA LYS A 91 13.63 12.64 7.34
C LYS A 91 13.23 12.84 8.81
N PRO A 92 14.17 12.80 9.77
CA PRO A 92 15.62 12.67 9.61
C PRO A 92 16.13 11.22 9.63
N ASP A 93 15.24 10.23 9.67
CA ASP A 93 15.61 8.81 9.85
C ASP A 93 16.35 8.26 8.63
N CYS A 94 16.03 8.78 7.43
CA CYS A 94 16.80 8.54 6.21
C CYS A 94 17.51 9.79 5.66
N PRO A 95 18.64 9.62 4.93
CA PRO A 95 19.35 10.73 4.28
C PRO A 95 18.51 11.45 3.21
N GLU A 96 17.66 10.69 2.52
CA GLU A 96 16.71 11.18 1.52
C GLU A 96 15.29 10.89 2.02
N ASP A 97 14.35 11.74 1.61
CA ASP A 97 12.93 11.53 1.90
C ASP A 97 12.37 10.56 0.88
N SER A 98 11.38 9.75 1.27
CA SER A 98 10.69 8.80 0.38
C SER A 98 9.80 9.47 -0.68
#